data_AF-A0AAC9X5C5-F1
#
_entry.id   AF-A0AAC9X5C5-F1
#
_cell.length_a   1.000
_cell.length_b   1.000
_cell.length_c   1.000
_cell.angle_alpha   90.00
_cell.angle_beta   90.00
_cell.angle_gamma   90.00
#
_symmetry.space_group_name_H-M   'P 1'
#
loop_
_entity.id
_entity.type
_entity.pdbx_description
1 polymer ?
#
loop_
_entity_poly.entity_id
_entity_poly.type
_entity_poly.pdbx_seq_one_letter_code
_entity_poly.pdbx_strand_id
1 'polypeptide(L)'
;MGHLVYDSSLRIDFNDRMLAHLQVAFAVKLHSNESFQFSWRQDRDGDGGRGSIWIHPHISILYRFTDRLKPTLNPRWIEALVRSADTPEGMSALPEPNALTTAADPPAAP
;
A
#
# COMPACT_ATOMS: atom_id res chain seq x y z
N MET A 1 2.92 -15.47 -1.51
CA MET A 1 1.64 -14.79 -1.19
C MET A 1 1.61 -14.58 0.31
N GLY A 2 1.90 -13.35 0.76
CA GLY A 2 1.83 -12.97 2.16
C GLY A 2 0.45 -12.41 2.52
N HIS A 3 0.25 -12.06 3.77
CA HIS A 3 -0.97 -11.38 4.20
C HIS A 3 -0.69 -10.35 5.29
N LEU A 4 -1.47 -9.28 5.22
CA LEU A 4 -1.59 -8.27 6.26
C LEU A 4 -2.72 -8.68 7.20
N VAL A 5 -2.48 -8.65 8.50
CA VAL A 5 -3.53 -8.80 9.51
C VAL A 5 -3.62 -7.51 10.30
N TYR A 6 -4.81 -6.93 10.33
CA TYR A 6 -5.15 -5.72 11.07
C TYR A 6 -6.20 -6.04 12.13
N ASP A 7 -5.98 -5.55 13.35
CA ASP A 7 -6.89 -5.74 14.50
C ASP A 7 -7.25 -7.22 14.79
N SER A 8 -6.37 -8.16 14.39
CA SER A 8 -6.57 -9.63 14.50
C SER A 8 -7.80 -10.21 13.79
N SER A 9 -8.64 -9.38 13.17
CA SER A 9 -9.92 -9.75 12.56
C SER A 9 -9.88 -9.61 11.05
N LEU A 10 -9.22 -8.57 10.55
CA LEU A 10 -9.12 -8.30 9.12
C LEU A 10 -7.85 -8.89 8.55
N ARG A 11 -8.01 -9.83 7.61
CA ARG A 11 -6.90 -10.40 6.84
C ARG A 11 -7.02 -10.00 5.37
N ILE A 12 -5.92 -9.48 4.83
CA ILE A 12 -5.83 -9.07 3.42
C ILE A 12 -4.62 -9.78 2.80
N ASP A 13 -4.85 -10.58 1.77
CA ASP A 13 -3.78 -11.29 1.07
C ASP A 13 -3.12 -10.37 0.01
N PHE A 14 -1.80 -10.30 0.04
CA PHE A 14 -0.98 -9.53 -0.90
C PHE A 14 0.19 -10.36 -1.41
N ASN A 15 0.78 -9.95 -2.54
CA ASN A 15 2.09 -10.49 -2.91
C ASN A 15 3.14 -10.05 -1.87
N ASP A 16 4.10 -10.91 -1.53
CA ASP A 16 5.15 -10.63 -0.54
C ASP A 16 5.92 -9.34 -0.87
N ARG A 17 6.11 -9.06 -2.17
CA ARG A 17 6.71 -7.82 -2.64
C ARG A 17 5.88 -6.60 -2.25
N MET A 18 4.58 -6.57 -2.56
CA MET A 18 3.69 -5.48 -2.15
C MET A 18 3.68 -5.35 -0.62
N LEU A 19 3.56 -6.47 0.11
CA LEU A 19 3.51 -6.48 1.56
C LEU A 19 4.76 -5.85 2.19
N ALA A 20 5.94 -6.08 1.62
CA ALA A 20 7.18 -5.49 2.10
C ALA A 20 7.24 -3.96 1.87
N HIS A 21 6.69 -3.48 0.75
CA HIS A 21 6.61 -2.04 0.48
C HIS A 21 5.58 -1.36 1.41
N LEU A 22 4.42 -2.00 1.61
CA LEU A 22 3.41 -1.54 2.56
C LEU A 22 3.97 -1.51 3.99
N GLN A 23 4.75 -2.51 4.39
CA GLN A 23 5.40 -2.53 5.71
C GLN A 23 6.26 -1.28 5.94
N VAL A 24 7.10 -0.91 4.97
CA VAL A 24 7.95 0.28 5.10
C VAL A 24 7.12 1.55 5.02
N ALA A 25 6.19 1.66 4.06
CA ALA A 25 5.38 2.85 3.89
C ALA A 25 4.47 3.13 5.11
N PHE A 26 3.87 2.08 5.68
CA PHE A 26 3.08 2.19 6.91
C PHE A 26 3.98 2.55 8.08
N ALA A 27 5.16 1.95 8.21
CA ALA A 27 6.09 2.30 9.28
C ALA A 27 6.48 3.78 9.26
N VAL A 28 6.72 4.35 8.06
CA VAL A 28 6.99 5.78 7.89
C VAL A 28 5.80 6.62 8.37
N LYS A 29 4.58 6.30 7.93
CA LYS A 29 3.37 7.06 8.29
C LYS A 29 3.01 6.96 9.77
N LEU A 30 3.12 5.77 10.34
CA LEU A 30 2.84 5.53 11.75
C LEU A 30 3.87 6.19 12.68
N HIS A 31 5.12 6.35 12.23
CA HIS A 31 6.14 7.10 12.98
C HIS A 31 5.81 8.59 13.11
N SER A 32 5.12 9.17 12.13
CA SER A 32 4.61 10.55 12.20
C SER A 32 3.40 10.69 13.14
N ASN A 33 2.93 9.58 13.74
CA ASN A 33 1.73 9.52 14.59
C ASN A 33 0.46 10.01 13.87
N GLU A 34 0.44 9.89 12.54
CA GLU A 34 -0.70 10.25 11.71
C GLU A 34 -1.54 9.01 11.41
N SER A 35 -2.86 9.16 11.56
CA SER A 35 -3.81 8.14 11.15
C SER A 35 -4.16 8.35 9.69
N PHE A 36 -4.24 7.28 8.92
CA PHE A 36 -4.53 7.36 7.49
C PHE A 36 -5.50 6.28 7.05
N GLN A 37 -6.31 6.58 6.05
CA GLN A 37 -7.15 5.58 5.40
C GLN A 37 -6.29 4.78 4.42
N PHE A 38 -6.38 3.46 4.42
CA PHE A 38 -5.76 2.55 3.47
C PHE A 38 -6.83 1.84 2.65
N SER A 39 -6.73 1.96 1.33
CA SER A 39 -7.66 1.41 0.36
C SER A 39 -6.95 0.42 -0.56
N TRP A 40 -7.56 -0.73 -0.83
CA TRP A 40 -7.03 -1.73 -1.75
C TRP A 40 -8.12 -2.29 -2.65
N ARG A 41 -7.71 -2.87 -3.78
CA ARG A 41 -8.61 -3.61 -4.67
C ARG A 41 -8.42 -5.09 -4.43
N GLN A 42 -9.51 -5.82 -4.28
CA GLN A 42 -9.51 -7.27 -4.17
C GLN A 42 -9.80 -7.85 -5.55
N ASP A 43 -8.79 -8.45 -6.18
CA ASP A 43 -8.91 -9.03 -7.53
C ASP A 43 -9.50 -10.45 -7.51
N ARG A 44 -9.58 -11.07 -6.32
CA ARG A 44 -9.81 -12.51 -6.17
C ARG A 44 -11.27 -12.97 -6.34
N ASP A 45 -12.24 -12.08 -6.25
CA ASP A 45 -13.66 -12.46 -6.16
C ASP A 45 -14.52 -12.10 -7.37
N GLY A 46 -13.94 -11.74 -8.52
CA GLY A 46 -14.67 -11.53 -9.80
C GLY A 46 -15.63 -10.32 -9.81
N ASP A 47 -16.05 -9.85 -8.64
CA ASP A 47 -16.69 -8.59 -8.37
C ASP A 47 -15.59 -7.65 -7.89
N GLY A 48 -15.36 -6.53 -8.58
CA GLY A 48 -14.24 -5.61 -8.33
C GLY A 48 -14.34 -4.87 -6.99
N GLY A 49 -14.31 -5.61 -5.88
CA GLY A 49 -14.46 -5.11 -4.53
C GLY A 49 -13.28 -4.21 -4.16
N ARG A 50 -13.60 -3.01 -3.69
CA ARG A 50 -12.66 -2.10 -3.04
C ARG A 50 -12.81 -2.27 -1.53
N GLY A 51 -11.73 -2.61 -0.85
CA GLY A 51 -11.65 -2.54 0.60
C GLY A 51 -11.06 -1.20 1.05
N SER A 52 -11.50 -0.70 2.19
CA SER A 52 -10.92 0.49 2.82
C SER A 52 -10.96 0.35 4.33
N ILE A 53 -9.85 0.69 4.98
CA ILE A 53 -9.70 0.67 6.45
C ILE A 53 -8.99 1.91 6.94
N TRP A 54 -9.23 2.25 8.20
CA TRP A 54 -8.43 3.24 8.91
C TRP A 54 -7.27 2.56 9.63
N ILE A 55 -6.07 3.06 9.41
CA ILE A 55 -4.84 2.64 10.08
C ILE A 55 -4.48 3.65 11.16
N HIS A 56 -4.33 3.16 12.39
CA HIS A 56 -3.94 3.96 13.56
C HIS A 56 -2.65 3.44 14.19
N PRO A 57 -1.79 4.32 14.74
CA PRO A 57 -0.52 3.93 15.38
C PRO A 57 -0.69 3.06 16.63
N HIS A 58 -1.87 3.09 17.25
CA HIS A 58 -2.16 2.34 18.47
C HIS A 58 -2.73 0.94 18.21
N ILE A 59 -3.00 0.58 16.94
CA ILE A 59 -3.56 -0.73 16.57
C ILE A 59 -2.43 -1.61 16.04
N SER A 60 -2.40 -2.86 16.49
CA SER A 60 -1.39 -3.82 16.07
C SER A 60 -1.58 -4.23 14.61
N ILE A 61 -0.48 -4.18 13.85
CA ILE A 61 -0.42 -4.62 12.46
C ILE A 61 0.56 -5.77 12.36
N LEU A 62 0.12 -6.90 11.82
CA LEU A 62 0.96 -8.07 11.62
C LEU A 62 1.18 -8.32 10.12
N TYR A 63 2.44 -8.36 9.73
CA TYR A 63 2.87 -8.70 8.38
C TYR A 63 3.36 -10.14 8.36
N ARG A 64 2.66 -11.03 7.64
CA ARG A 64 3.05 -12.42 7.45
C ARG A 64 3.51 -12.66 6.03
N PHE A 65 4.80 -12.91 5.87
CA PHE A 65 5.43 -13.26 4.60
C PHE A 65 5.46 -14.78 4.43
N THR A 66 5.24 -15.25 3.20
CA THR A 66 5.35 -16.68 2.87
C THR A 66 6.72 -17.02 2.30
N ASP A 67 7.38 -16.05 1.67
CA ASP A 67 8.75 -16.20 1.18
C ASP A 67 9.77 -16.02 2.33
N ARG A 68 10.86 -16.79 2.29
CA ARG A 68 12.00 -16.64 3.21
C ARG A 68 12.95 -15.53 2.77
N LEU A 69 12.95 -15.18 1.48
CA LEU A 69 13.77 -14.13 0.93
C LEU A 69 13.09 -12.77 1.12
N LYS A 70 13.83 -11.78 1.63
CA LYS A 70 13.36 -10.40 1.67
C LYS A 70 13.27 -9.89 0.23
N PRO A 71 12.10 -9.44 -0.25
CA PRO A 71 11.98 -8.92 -1.60
C PRO A 71 12.77 -7.61 -1.73
N THR A 72 13.34 -7.37 -2.91
CA THR A 72 14.03 -6.11 -3.21
C THR A 72 13.04 -4.95 -3.14
N LEU A 73 13.34 -4.00 -2.27
CA LEU A 73 12.54 -2.79 -2.05
C LEU A 73 12.86 -1.76 -3.12
N ASN A 74 11.81 -1.17 -3.70
CA ASN A 74 11.88 -0.06 -4.63
C ASN A 74 11.55 1.24 -3.88
N PRO A 75 12.54 2.12 -3.62
CA PRO A 75 12.32 3.34 -2.83
C PRO A 75 11.32 4.29 -3.49
N ARG A 76 11.30 4.37 -4.83
CA ARG A 76 10.32 5.19 -5.55
C ARG A 76 8.88 4.73 -5.35
N TRP A 77 8.68 3.42 -5.23
CA TRP A 77 7.36 2.87 -4.95
C TRP A 77 6.93 3.15 -3.52
N ILE A 78 7.85 3.03 -2.54
CA ILE A 78 7.58 3.41 -1.15
C ILE A 78 7.19 4.89 -1.07
N GLU A 79 7.94 5.79 -1.72
CA GLU A 79 7.62 7.21 -1.77
C GLU A 79 6.26 7.49 -2.40
N ALA A 80 5.92 6.80 -3.49
CA ALA A 80 4.60 6.92 -4.13
C ALA A 80 3.47 6.46 -3.20
N LEU A 81 3.67 5.35 -2.47
CA LEU A 81 2.71 4.86 -1.48
C LEU A 81 2.54 5.87 -0.34
N VAL A 82 3.65 6.34 0.27
CA VAL A 82 3.62 7.33 1.35
C VAL A 82 2.92 8.60 0.91
N ARG A 83 3.24 9.11 -0.30
CA ARG A 83 2.61 10.30 -0.88
C ARG A 83 1.12 10.10 -1.13
N SER A 84 0.69 8.91 -1.56
CA SER A 84 -0.74 8.63 -1.74
C SER A 84 -1.52 8.76 -0.42
N ALA A 85 -0.90 8.45 0.71
CA ALA A 85 -1.51 8.60 2.03
C ALA A 85 -1.72 10.05 2.49
N ASP A 86 -1.03 11.01 1.85
CA ASP A 86 -1.23 12.45 2.12
C ASP A 86 -2.48 13.02 1.41
N THR A 87 -3.15 12.21 0.58
CA THR A 87 -4.35 12.65 -0.14
C THR A 87 -5.62 12.42 0.70
N PRO A 88 -6.69 13.21 0.50
CA PRO A 88 -7.96 13.01 1.20
C PRO A 88 -8.63 11.67 0.89
N GLU A 89 -8.25 11.00 -0.20
CA GLU A 89 -8.72 9.65 -0.54
C GLU A 89 -7.98 8.54 0.26
N GLY A 90 -6.87 8.90 0.92
CA GLY A 90 -6.03 7.99 1.68
C GLY A 90 -5.03 7.21 0.83
N MET A 91 -4.23 6.38 1.51
CA MET A 91 -3.23 5.52 0.90
C MET A 91 -3.90 4.45 0.06
N SER A 92 -3.48 4.30 -1.20
CA SER A 92 -3.97 3.23 -2.06
C SER A 92 -2.89 2.18 -2.29
N ALA A 93 -3.27 0.91 -2.34
CA ALA A 93 -2.38 -0.18 -2.76
C ALA A 93 -2.08 -0.05 -4.26
N LEU A 94 -1.11 0.79 -4.61
CA LEU A 94 -0.73 1.07 -6.00
C LEU A 94 0.17 -0.03 -6.55
N PRO A 95 -0.03 -0.49 -7.81
CA PRO A 95 0.92 -1.38 -8.46
C PRO A 95 2.29 -0.69 -8.55
N GLU A 96 3.36 -1.50 -8.63
CA GLU A 96 4.71 -0.95 -8.78
C GLU A 96 4.72 0.02 -9.97
N PRO A 97 5.19 1.27 -9.78
CA PRO A 97 5.35 2.18 -10.89
C PRO A 97 6.37 1.54 -11.84
N ASN A 98 5.89 1.01 -12.96
CA ASN A 98 6.75 0.71 -14.08
C ASN A 98 7.54 1.98 -14.37
N ALA A 99 8.86 1.88 -14.51
CA ALA A 99 9.74 3.00 -14.80
C ALA A 99 9.41 3.75 -16.11
N LEU A 100 8.29 3.43 -16.77
CA LEU A 100 7.82 3.95 -18.05
C LEU A 100 6.63 4.92 -17.95
N THR A 101 6.04 5.16 -16.76
CA THR A 101 5.03 6.24 -16.60
C THR A 101 5.67 7.47 -15.96
N THR A 102 6.56 8.13 -16.70
CA THR A 102 6.98 9.53 -16.48
C THR A 102 6.81 10.34 -17.78
N ALA A 103 5.98 9.89 -18.71
CA ALA A 103 5.72 10.60 -19.95
C ALA A 103 4.21 10.63 -20.26
N ALA A 104 3.51 11.58 -19.63
CA ALA A 104 2.27 12.24 -20.07
C ALA A 104 1.72 12.91 -18.81
N ASP A 105 2.04 14.18 -18.54
CA ASP A 105 1.38 15.35 -19.13
C ASP A 105 2.15 16.64 -18.71
N PRO A 106 1.91 17.90 -19.18
CA PRO A 106 1.21 18.48 -20.38
C PRO A 106 2.14 19.53 -21.10
N PRO A 107 1.72 20.51 -21.96
CA PRO A 107 0.38 20.96 -22.40
C PRO A 107 0.20 21.11 -23.94
N ALA A 108 -1.04 21.04 -24.41
CA ALA A 108 -1.40 21.58 -25.73
C ALA A 108 -2.69 22.42 -25.63
N ALA A 109 -2.50 23.72 -25.42
CA ALA A 109 -3.38 24.75 -25.98
C ALA A 109 -2.99 24.93 -27.47
N PRO A 110 -3.94 25.31 -28.33
CA PRO A 110 -4.14 26.75 -28.55
C PRO A 110 -5.58 27.24 -28.31
#